data_AF-A0A1B6BYF7-F1
#
_entry.id   AF-A0A1B6BYF7-F1
#
_cell.length_a   1.000
_cell.length_b   1.000
_cell.length_c   1.000
_cell.angle_alpha   90.00
_cell.angle_beta   90.00
_cell.angle_gamma   90.00
#
_symmetry.space_group_name_H-M   'P 1'
#
loop_
_entity.id
_entity.type
_entity.pdbx_description
1 polymer ?
#
loop_
_entity_poly.entity_id
_entity_poly.type
_entity_poly.pdbx_seq_one_letter_code
_entity_poly.pdbx_strand_id
1 'polypeptide(L)'
;MYIKSQCHGNADGLSRLPLPNEESDNCNVNIDFVGSYLQFIKESNLPIDFHDVRSETQNDIDLKKILGYVMYGWPNTAVSDHLTAFVKRQAELTAEHGILMWGYRVVIPKSLKSYMLKELHSGHLGVVKMKSLARSYVWWPSIDKDIEAVAGSCSACLSQRESPNKSKLHVWEFPPKVWQRIHIDFLGPFNGKLYLIVLDAHSKWLEVEAVTSTAAKQTIDKLRPMFCRYGLPEIIVSDNGPPFSSDEFSKFLTENGIRHSLTAPYHPASNGQAENAVKMVIKCLKRAMLENIDINLALCRFLIAYRNTTHTTTAETPAKLMFNRPLRTKLDLIRPNISLSVGDRQKRQIKTSGGSRTRNLMISQPVLALNYRGKGRWMKGTIVRILSPVTYLVQLDSGVVWKRHIDQLVGLQSTEVKFNVDKQDSICEEPTYPTVVGSSHTFPISPTANPSRTLDHSPTPISIEHPTITPRHRPADPSLSPKVISVTSPVKCSKRYPVRDRKPPDRLNF
;
A
#
# COMPACT_ATOMS: atom_id res chain seq x y z
N MET A 1 -3.91 -35.04 5.78
CA MET A 1 -3.18 -35.99 6.65
C MET A 1 -2.02 -36.53 5.83
N TYR A 2 -0.77 -36.28 6.22
CA TYR A 2 0.41 -36.73 5.47
C TYR A 2 0.88 -38.06 6.04
N ILE A 3 0.92 -39.10 5.21
CA ILE A 3 1.40 -40.44 5.59
C ILE A 3 2.81 -40.60 5.02
N LYS A 4 3.78 -40.97 5.87
CA LYS A 4 5.18 -41.18 5.47
C LYS A 4 5.32 -42.37 4.53
N SER A 5 6.21 -42.24 3.56
CA SER A 5 6.46 -43.22 2.47
C SER A 5 6.78 -44.64 2.95
N GLN A 6 7.34 -44.77 4.15
CA GLN A 6 7.68 -46.06 4.77
C GLN A 6 6.45 -46.91 5.15
N CYS A 7 5.25 -46.32 5.18
CA CYS A 7 4.01 -47.02 5.49
C CYS A 7 3.26 -47.54 4.25
N HIS A 8 3.85 -47.44 3.05
CA HIS A 8 3.27 -47.95 1.78
C HIS A 8 3.74 -49.40 1.46
N GLY A 9 3.65 -50.31 2.43
CA GLY A 9 4.08 -51.71 2.24
C GLY A 9 3.17 -52.54 1.34
N ASN A 10 1.95 -52.09 1.05
CA ASN A 10 0.90 -52.93 0.47
C ASN A 10 0.70 -52.75 -1.04
N ALA A 11 1.50 -51.92 -1.71
CA ALA A 11 1.23 -51.52 -3.10
C ALA A 11 1.89 -52.41 -4.18
N ASP A 12 2.85 -53.27 -3.82
CA ASP A 12 3.68 -54.00 -4.82
C ASP A 12 3.51 -55.54 -4.80
N GLY A 13 2.71 -56.09 -3.89
CA GLY A 13 2.61 -57.55 -3.68
C GLY A 13 1.58 -58.29 -4.55
N LEU A 14 0.64 -57.60 -5.18
CA LEU A 14 -0.51 -58.24 -5.87
C LEU A 14 -0.39 -58.33 -7.39
N SER A 15 0.64 -57.75 -8.01
CA SER A 15 0.83 -57.76 -9.46
C SER A 15 1.69 -58.91 -9.98
N ARG A 16 2.26 -59.75 -9.09
CA ARG A 16 3.33 -60.70 -9.44
C ARG A 16 3.17 -62.12 -8.91
N LEU A 17 1.99 -62.52 -8.40
CA LEU A 17 1.75 -63.91 -8.00
C LEU A 17 1.29 -64.74 -9.22
N PRO A 18 2.09 -65.69 -9.73
CA PRO A 18 1.61 -66.64 -10.72
C PRO A 18 0.66 -67.64 -10.05
N LEU A 19 -0.54 -67.78 -10.61
CA LEU A 19 -1.50 -68.79 -10.16
C LEU A 19 -1.05 -70.18 -10.65
N PRO A 20 -1.23 -71.24 -9.84
CA PRO A 20 -0.90 -72.59 -10.25
C PRO A 20 -1.84 -73.06 -11.37
N ASN A 21 -1.24 -73.49 -12.48
CA ASN A 21 -1.93 -74.14 -13.59
C ASN A 21 -2.52 -75.48 -13.12
N GLU A 22 -3.82 -75.65 -13.36
CA GLU A 22 -4.37 -76.96 -13.73
C GLU A 22 -4.86 -76.87 -15.17
N GLU A 23 -4.21 -77.63 -16.05
CA GLU A 23 -4.59 -77.76 -17.45
C GLU A 23 -5.87 -78.58 -17.57
N SER A 24 -6.85 -78.07 -18.31
CA SER A 24 -7.68 -78.92 -19.17
C SER A 24 -8.18 -78.10 -20.36
N ASP A 25 -7.99 -78.69 -21.53
CA ASP A 25 -8.22 -78.15 -22.85
C ASP A 25 -9.67 -77.67 -23.07
N ASN A 26 -9.83 -76.38 -23.37
CA ASN A 26 -10.81 -75.92 -24.34
C ASN A 26 -10.47 -74.48 -24.77
N CYS A 27 -9.70 -74.34 -25.84
CA CYS A 27 -9.39 -73.04 -26.43
C CYS A 27 -10.58 -72.50 -27.25
N ASN A 28 -11.65 -72.12 -26.54
CA ASN A 28 -12.56 -71.09 -27.03
C ASN A 28 -11.95 -69.75 -26.62
N VAL A 29 -11.06 -69.22 -27.47
CA VAL A 29 -10.47 -67.90 -27.26
C VAL A 29 -11.61 -66.87 -27.30
N ASN A 30 -11.95 -66.41 -26.11
CA ASN A 30 -13.01 -65.46 -25.88
C ASN A 30 -12.67 -64.14 -26.60
N ILE A 31 -13.49 -63.79 -27.59
CA ILE A 31 -13.36 -62.65 -28.52
C ILE A 31 -13.60 -61.28 -27.82
N ASP A 32 -13.79 -61.27 -26.51
CA ASP A 32 -14.25 -60.08 -25.77
C ASP A 32 -13.13 -59.10 -25.35
N PHE A 33 -11.84 -59.46 -25.48
CA PHE A 33 -10.75 -58.54 -25.10
C PHE A 33 -10.29 -57.60 -26.23
N VAL A 34 -10.55 -57.95 -27.49
CA VAL A 34 -10.22 -57.08 -28.65
C VAL A 34 -11.32 -56.03 -28.90
N GLY A 35 -12.54 -56.26 -28.37
CA GLY A 35 -13.68 -55.36 -28.53
C GLY A 35 -13.50 -53.98 -27.88
N SER A 36 -12.83 -53.90 -26.72
CA SER A 36 -12.70 -52.65 -25.97
C SER A 36 -11.81 -51.60 -26.66
N TYR A 37 -10.71 -52.02 -27.30
CA TYR A 37 -9.83 -51.12 -28.05
C TYR A 37 -10.46 -50.64 -29.37
N LEU A 38 -11.24 -51.50 -30.02
CA LEU A 38 -11.99 -51.15 -31.23
C LEU A 38 -13.23 -50.28 -30.94
N GLN A 39 -13.82 -50.39 -29.76
CA GLN A 39 -14.98 -49.60 -29.36
C GLN A 39 -14.65 -48.10 -29.25
N PHE A 40 -13.44 -47.76 -28.77
CA PHE A 40 -13.00 -46.36 -28.61
C PHE A 40 -12.82 -45.63 -29.95
N ILE A 41 -12.59 -46.36 -31.05
CA ILE A 41 -12.44 -45.81 -32.41
C ILE A 41 -13.81 -45.68 -33.11
N LYS A 42 -14.85 -46.35 -32.61
CA LYS A 42 -16.17 -46.50 -33.27
C LYS A 42 -17.23 -45.47 -32.87
N GLU A 43 -16.95 -44.53 -31.97
CA GLU A 43 -17.96 -43.58 -31.48
C GLU A 43 -18.23 -42.39 -32.41
N SER A 44 -17.58 -42.32 -33.58
CA SER A 44 -17.80 -41.25 -34.56
C SER A 44 -18.27 -41.84 -35.89
N ASN A 45 -19.12 -41.09 -36.60
CA ASN A 45 -19.53 -41.38 -37.99
C ASN A 45 -18.36 -41.92 -38.83
N LEU A 46 -18.66 -42.82 -39.78
CA LEU A 46 -17.67 -43.38 -40.71
C LEU A 46 -16.68 -42.30 -41.18
N PRO A 47 -15.36 -42.59 -41.19
CA PRO A 47 -14.36 -41.61 -41.57
C PRO A 47 -14.63 -41.14 -43.00
N ILE A 48 -14.58 -39.82 -43.20
CA ILE A 48 -14.66 -39.24 -44.54
C ILE A 48 -13.46 -39.72 -45.34
N ASP A 49 -13.73 -40.39 -46.46
CA ASP A 49 -12.70 -40.85 -47.39
C ASP A 49 -12.55 -39.88 -48.56
N PHE A 50 -11.47 -40.04 -49.31
CA PHE A 50 -11.20 -39.33 -50.57
C PHE A 50 -12.42 -39.38 -51.52
N HIS A 51 -13.12 -40.51 -51.60
CA HIS A 51 -14.31 -40.64 -52.44
C HIS A 51 -15.44 -39.68 -52.06
N ASP A 52 -15.62 -39.42 -50.76
CA ASP A 52 -16.62 -38.49 -50.24
C ASP A 52 -16.22 -37.05 -50.58
N VAL A 53 -14.96 -36.70 -50.35
CA VAL A 53 -14.44 -35.35 -50.69
C VAL A 53 -14.55 -35.10 -52.19
N ARG A 54 -14.28 -36.09 -53.04
CA ARG A 54 -14.45 -35.97 -54.50
C ARG A 54 -15.90 -35.73 -54.88
N SER A 55 -16.81 -36.52 -54.33
CA SER A 55 -18.25 -36.39 -54.61
C SER A 55 -18.77 -35.03 -54.20
N GLU A 56 -18.40 -34.55 -53.00
CA GLU A 56 -18.78 -33.24 -52.49
C GLU A 56 -18.11 -32.08 -53.24
N THR A 57 -16.89 -32.27 -53.76
CA THR A 57 -16.22 -31.29 -54.63
C THR A 57 -16.98 -31.08 -55.94
N GLN A 58 -17.58 -32.14 -56.49
CA GLN A 58 -18.41 -32.05 -57.70
C GLN A 58 -19.78 -31.40 -57.44
N ASN A 59 -20.28 -31.51 -56.20
CA ASN A 59 -21.53 -30.89 -55.76
C ASN A 59 -21.33 -29.41 -55.39
N ASP A 60 -20.14 -29.01 -54.93
CA ASP A 60 -19.81 -27.62 -54.59
C ASP A 60 -19.60 -26.77 -55.86
N ILE A 61 -20.52 -25.83 -56.08
CA ILE A 61 -20.55 -24.93 -57.25
C ILE A 61 -19.24 -24.16 -57.40
N ASP A 62 -18.62 -23.76 -56.29
CA ASP A 62 -17.40 -22.93 -56.30
C ASP A 62 -16.18 -23.80 -56.61
N LEU A 63 -16.04 -24.93 -55.90
CA LEU A 63 -14.90 -25.82 -56.10
C LEU A 63 -14.93 -26.51 -57.46
N LYS A 64 -16.11 -26.86 -57.99
CA LYS A 64 -16.26 -27.40 -59.35
C LYS A 64 -15.74 -26.44 -60.41
N LYS A 65 -16.03 -25.14 -60.29
CA LYS A 65 -15.51 -24.10 -61.19
C LYS A 65 -13.99 -23.99 -61.06
N ILE A 66 -13.47 -23.94 -59.84
CA ILE A 66 -12.02 -23.85 -59.59
C ILE A 66 -11.29 -25.08 -60.13
N LEU A 67 -11.85 -26.29 -59.94
CA LEU A 67 -11.29 -27.52 -60.49
C LEU A 67 -11.21 -27.44 -62.02
N GLY A 68 -12.26 -26.92 -62.68
CA GLY A 68 -12.25 -26.63 -64.10
C GLY A 68 -11.15 -25.63 -64.50
N TYR A 69 -10.97 -24.55 -63.74
CA TYR A 69 -9.91 -23.56 -64.00
C TYR A 69 -8.51 -24.13 -63.83
N VAL A 70 -8.30 -25.02 -62.85
CA VAL A 70 -7.00 -25.68 -62.65
C VAL A 70 -6.71 -26.67 -63.78
N MET A 71 -7.72 -27.37 -64.31
CA MET A 71 -7.53 -28.34 -65.40
C MET A 71 -7.43 -27.73 -66.79
N TYR A 72 -8.24 -26.71 -67.09
CA TYR A 72 -8.38 -26.14 -68.44
C TYR A 72 -7.83 -24.72 -68.59
N GLY A 73 -7.31 -24.14 -67.51
CA GLY A 73 -6.79 -22.78 -67.47
C GLY A 73 -7.73 -21.79 -66.79
N TRP A 74 -7.13 -20.80 -66.11
CA TRP A 74 -7.86 -19.75 -65.42
C TRP A 74 -8.40 -18.70 -66.40
N PRO A 75 -9.60 -18.14 -66.15
CA PRO A 75 -10.18 -17.13 -67.03
C PRO A 75 -9.40 -15.81 -66.96
N ASN A 76 -9.27 -15.12 -68.10
CA ASN A 76 -8.60 -13.82 -68.21
C ASN A 76 -9.47 -12.65 -67.68
N THR A 77 -10.74 -12.90 -67.34
CA THR A 77 -11.69 -11.94 -66.80
C THR A 77 -11.71 -11.93 -65.27
N ALA A 78 -12.07 -10.80 -64.67
CA ALA A 78 -12.21 -10.67 -63.23
C ALA A 78 -13.13 -11.77 -62.65
N VAL A 79 -12.58 -12.56 -61.73
CA VAL A 79 -13.29 -13.63 -61.03
C VAL A 79 -14.09 -13.03 -59.87
N SER A 80 -15.26 -13.60 -59.56
CA SER A 80 -16.13 -13.16 -58.47
C SER A 80 -15.42 -13.09 -57.11
N ASP A 81 -15.76 -12.09 -56.30
CA ASP A 81 -15.11 -11.75 -55.03
C ASP A 81 -14.96 -12.92 -54.05
N HIS A 82 -15.93 -13.83 -53.99
CA HIS A 82 -15.90 -14.99 -53.09
C HIS A 82 -14.85 -16.06 -53.49
N LEU A 83 -14.29 -16.00 -54.70
CA LEU A 83 -13.24 -16.90 -55.18
C LEU A 83 -11.83 -16.26 -55.09
N THR A 84 -11.72 -15.01 -54.64
CA THR A 84 -10.44 -14.28 -54.53
C THR A 84 -9.39 -15.04 -53.73
N ALA A 85 -9.80 -15.80 -52.71
CA ALA A 85 -8.88 -16.60 -51.90
C ALA A 85 -8.18 -17.71 -52.71
N PHE A 86 -8.86 -18.24 -53.74
CA PHE A 86 -8.33 -19.27 -54.64
C PHE A 86 -7.50 -18.65 -55.76
N VAL A 87 -7.93 -17.52 -56.33
CA VAL A 87 -7.17 -16.77 -57.35
C VAL A 87 -5.79 -16.38 -56.85
N LYS A 88 -5.68 -15.90 -55.59
CA LYS A 88 -4.39 -15.60 -54.96
C LYS A 88 -3.43 -16.79 -54.88
N ARG A 89 -3.96 -18.01 -54.96
CA ARG A 89 -3.22 -19.28 -54.86
C ARG A 89 -3.22 -20.07 -56.16
N GLN A 90 -3.64 -19.47 -57.28
CA GLN A 90 -3.86 -20.16 -58.55
C GLN A 90 -2.64 -20.96 -59.04
N ALA A 91 -1.43 -20.47 -58.79
CA ALA A 91 -0.18 -21.13 -59.21
C ALA A 91 0.20 -22.33 -58.33
N GLU A 92 -0.40 -22.46 -57.14
CA GLU A 92 -0.09 -23.50 -56.15
C GLU A 92 -1.21 -24.53 -56.01
N LEU A 93 -2.32 -24.34 -56.74
CA LEU A 93 -3.46 -25.25 -56.75
C LEU A 93 -3.27 -26.34 -57.80
N THR A 94 -3.44 -27.58 -57.39
CA THR A 94 -3.36 -28.76 -58.24
C THR A 94 -4.65 -29.58 -58.18
N ALA A 95 -4.96 -30.29 -59.26
CA ALA A 95 -6.10 -31.18 -59.33
C ALA A 95 -5.61 -32.63 -59.35
N GLU A 96 -5.97 -33.43 -58.36
CA GLU A 96 -5.58 -34.84 -58.25
C GLU A 96 -6.81 -35.71 -58.06
N HIS A 97 -6.99 -36.69 -58.96
CA HIS A 97 -8.07 -37.69 -58.88
C HIS A 97 -9.49 -37.09 -58.73
N GLY A 98 -9.70 -35.86 -59.21
CA GLY A 98 -10.98 -35.15 -59.13
C GLY A 98 -11.18 -34.29 -57.86
N ILE A 99 -10.13 -34.08 -57.07
CA ILE A 99 -10.13 -33.22 -55.87
C ILE A 99 -9.14 -32.07 -56.08
N LEU A 100 -9.43 -30.94 -55.44
CA LEU A 100 -8.56 -29.78 -55.41
C LEU A 100 -7.57 -29.86 -54.24
N MET A 101 -6.30 -29.66 -54.53
CA MET A 101 -5.19 -29.68 -53.58
C MET A 101 -4.48 -28.32 -53.57
N TRP A 102 -3.93 -27.93 -52.42
CA TRP A 102 -3.05 -26.77 -52.27
C TRP A 102 -1.73 -27.23 -51.64
N GLY A 103 -0.69 -27.40 -52.47
CA GLY A 103 0.50 -28.15 -52.08
C GLY A 103 0.11 -29.57 -51.65
N TYR A 104 0.36 -29.93 -50.39
CA TYR A 104 0.00 -31.24 -49.82
C TYR A 104 -1.36 -31.24 -49.10
N ARG A 105 -2.11 -30.14 -49.13
CA ARG A 105 -3.35 -29.97 -48.35
C ARG A 105 -4.56 -30.21 -49.21
N VAL A 106 -5.53 -30.96 -48.70
CA VAL A 106 -6.81 -31.18 -49.36
C VAL A 106 -7.70 -29.95 -49.18
N VAL A 107 -8.25 -29.43 -50.28
CA VAL A 107 -9.25 -28.36 -50.21
C VAL A 107 -10.61 -28.96 -49.87
N ILE A 108 -11.19 -28.53 -48.75
CA ILE A 108 -12.43 -29.12 -48.22
C ILE A 108 -13.67 -28.34 -48.71
N PRO A 109 -14.66 -29.02 -49.32
CA PRO A 109 -15.97 -28.45 -49.69
C PRO A 109 -16.75 -27.89 -48.51
N LYS A 110 -17.65 -26.93 -48.77
CA LYS A 110 -18.42 -26.25 -47.70
C LYS A 110 -19.21 -27.22 -46.82
N SER A 111 -19.78 -28.28 -47.40
CA SER A 111 -20.55 -29.31 -46.70
C SER A 111 -19.72 -30.05 -45.64
N LEU A 112 -18.46 -30.35 -45.94
CA LEU A 112 -17.58 -31.16 -45.10
C LEU A 112 -16.82 -30.36 -44.03
N LYS A 113 -16.83 -29.03 -44.10
CA LYS A 113 -16.12 -28.16 -43.12
C LYS A 113 -16.55 -28.43 -41.68
N SER A 114 -17.85 -28.58 -41.45
CA SER A 114 -18.40 -28.77 -40.10
C SER A 114 -17.93 -30.09 -39.47
N TYR A 115 -17.85 -31.16 -40.27
CA TYR A 115 -17.31 -32.44 -39.85
C TYR A 115 -15.81 -32.34 -39.59
N MET A 116 -15.04 -31.76 -40.51
CA MET A 116 -13.59 -31.60 -40.35
C MET A 116 -13.24 -30.76 -39.10
N LEU A 117 -14.03 -29.74 -38.78
CA LEU A 117 -13.87 -28.95 -37.56
C LEU A 117 -14.16 -29.75 -36.30
N LYS A 118 -15.15 -30.65 -36.31
CA LYS A 118 -15.43 -31.57 -35.22
C LYS A 118 -14.28 -32.56 -35.03
N GLU A 119 -13.76 -33.13 -36.12
CA GLU A 119 -12.61 -34.03 -36.08
C GLU A 119 -11.36 -33.34 -35.51
N LEU A 120 -11.06 -32.13 -35.96
CA LEU A 120 -9.97 -31.31 -35.42
C LEU A 120 -10.17 -30.96 -33.92
N HIS A 121 -11.42 -30.93 -33.45
CA HIS A 121 -11.78 -30.60 -32.07
C HIS A 121 -12.02 -31.83 -31.18
N SER A 122 -12.03 -33.04 -31.72
CA SER A 122 -12.35 -34.30 -31.01
C SER A 122 -11.52 -34.48 -29.73
N GLY A 123 -10.23 -34.16 -29.80
CA GLY A 123 -9.29 -34.20 -28.67
C GLY A 123 -9.22 -32.92 -27.82
N HIS A 124 -10.13 -31.95 -28.01
CA HIS A 124 -10.14 -30.65 -27.33
C HIS A 124 -8.78 -29.93 -27.28
N LEU A 125 -7.98 -30.09 -28.34
CA LEU A 125 -6.66 -29.48 -28.42
C LEU A 125 -6.78 -27.95 -28.45
N GLY A 126 -5.80 -27.26 -27.87
CA GLY A 126 -5.76 -25.79 -27.91
C GLY A 126 -5.71 -25.26 -29.36
N VAL A 127 -6.27 -24.07 -29.58
CA VAL A 127 -6.42 -23.42 -30.91
C VAL A 127 -5.14 -23.47 -31.74
N VAL A 128 -3.97 -23.24 -31.14
CA VAL A 128 -2.67 -23.26 -31.84
C VAL A 128 -2.37 -24.65 -32.41
N LYS A 129 -2.62 -25.71 -31.64
CA LYS A 129 -2.40 -27.10 -32.07
C LYS A 129 -3.40 -27.51 -33.15
N MET A 130 -4.68 -27.15 -33.00
CA MET A 130 -5.71 -27.38 -34.02
C MET A 130 -5.33 -26.73 -35.36
N LYS A 131 -4.87 -25.47 -35.33
CA LYS A 131 -4.38 -24.77 -36.54
C LYS A 131 -3.17 -25.47 -37.16
N SER A 132 -2.23 -25.94 -36.34
CA SER A 132 -1.06 -26.68 -36.81
C SER A 132 -1.45 -28.00 -37.48
N LEU A 133 -2.40 -28.73 -36.88
CA LEU A 133 -2.92 -29.99 -37.43
C LEU A 133 -3.65 -29.75 -38.75
N ALA A 134 -4.55 -28.76 -38.78
CA ALA A 134 -5.26 -28.37 -39.99
C ALA A 134 -4.30 -28.01 -41.13
N ARG A 135 -3.28 -27.19 -40.85
CA ARG A 135 -2.23 -26.80 -41.83
C ARG A 135 -1.38 -27.97 -42.35
N SER A 136 -1.49 -29.16 -41.78
CA SER A 136 -0.78 -30.34 -42.26
C SER A 136 -1.62 -31.14 -43.27
N TYR A 137 -2.95 -31.07 -43.21
CA TYR A 137 -3.85 -31.96 -43.97
C TYR A 137 -4.86 -31.24 -44.85
N VAL A 138 -5.44 -30.13 -44.39
CA VAL A 138 -6.64 -29.54 -45.00
C VAL A 138 -6.56 -28.03 -45.16
N TRP A 139 -7.32 -27.50 -46.10
CA TRP A 139 -7.42 -26.07 -46.29
C TRP A 139 -8.79 -25.63 -46.81
N TRP A 140 -9.24 -24.47 -46.35
CA TRP A 140 -10.31 -23.69 -46.97
C TRP A 140 -10.15 -22.21 -46.56
N PRO A 141 -10.81 -21.27 -47.27
CA PRO A 141 -10.76 -19.86 -46.91
C PRO A 141 -11.25 -19.62 -45.47
N SER A 142 -10.45 -18.92 -44.66
CA SER A 142 -10.75 -18.56 -43.26
C SER A 142 -10.81 -19.72 -42.25
N ILE A 143 -10.20 -20.87 -42.53
CA ILE A 143 -10.10 -22.01 -41.60
C ILE A 143 -9.65 -21.63 -40.17
N ASP A 144 -8.70 -20.71 -40.04
CA ASP A 144 -8.20 -20.26 -38.73
C ASP A 144 -9.30 -19.60 -37.88
N LYS A 145 -10.24 -18.86 -38.51
CA LYS A 145 -11.37 -18.23 -37.83
C LYS A 145 -12.41 -19.26 -37.41
N ASP A 146 -12.66 -20.24 -38.27
CA ASP A 146 -13.62 -21.30 -37.98
C ASP A 146 -13.14 -22.18 -36.81
N ILE A 147 -11.83 -22.48 -36.76
CA ILE A 147 -11.20 -23.20 -35.62
C ILE A 147 -11.33 -22.38 -34.32
N GLU A 148 -11.06 -21.08 -34.36
CA GLU A 148 -11.23 -20.19 -33.21
C GLU A 148 -12.68 -20.15 -32.72
N ALA A 149 -13.65 -20.10 -33.65
CA ALA A 149 -15.06 -20.08 -33.32
C ALA A 149 -15.48 -21.37 -32.60
N VAL A 150 -15.08 -22.54 -33.12
CA VAL A 150 -15.40 -23.85 -32.51
C VAL A 150 -14.80 -24.00 -31.12
N ALA A 151 -13.52 -23.66 -30.96
CA ALA A 151 -12.87 -23.70 -29.66
C ALA A 151 -13.48 -22.67 -28.67
N GLY A 152 -13.93 -21.53 -29.18
CA GLY A 152 -14.57 -20.46 -28.41
C GLY A 152 -16.03 -20.74 -28.03
N SER A 153 -16.73 -21.60 -28.75
CA SER A 153 -18.11 -22.01 -28.44
C SER A 153 -18.22 -23.31 -27.62
N CYS A 154 -17.13 -24.06 -27.47
CA CYS A 154 -17.13 -25.34 -26.77
C CYS A 154 -17.25 -25.15 -25.25
N SER A 155 -18.36 -25.62 -24.66
CA SER A 155 -18.63 -25.53 -23.22
C SER A 155 -17.56 -26.22 -22.36
N ALA A 156 -17.08 -27.39 -22.78
CA ALA A 156 -16.04 -28.13 -22.09
C ALA A 156 -14.72 -27.33 -22.04
N CYS A 157 -14.26 -26.82 -23.19
CA CYS A 157 -13.05 -25.99 -23.26
C CYS A 157 -13.19 -24.68 -22.49
N LEU A 158 -14.37 -24.05 -22.52
CA LEU A 158 -14.63 -22.80 -21.77
C LEU A 158 -14.61 -23.02 -20.26
N SER A 159 -15.14 -24.15 -19.78
CA SER A 159 -15.17 -24.46 -18.34
C SER A 159 -13.80 -24.75 -17.72
N GLN A 160 -12.87 -25.28 -18.52
CA GLN A 160 -11.50 -25.61 -18.09
C GLN A 160 -10.48 -24.52 -18.49
N ARG A 161 -10.95 -23.35 -18.93
CA ARG A 161 -10.07 -22.27 -19.37
C ARG A 161 -9.25 -21.73 -18.20
N GLU A 162 -7.96 -21.54 -18.45
CA GLU A 162 -7.08 -20.89 -17.48
C GLU A 162 -7.55 -19.48 -17.13
N SER A 163 -7.26 -19.05 -15.90
CA SER A 163 -7.50 -17.67 -15.49
C SER A 163 -6.80 -16.69 -16.44
N PRO A 164 -7.39 -15.51 -16.69
CA PRO A 164 -6.77 -14.52 -17.54
C PRO A 164 -5.39 -14.14 -17.01
N ASN A 165 -4.50 -13.73 -17.92
CA ASN A 165 -3.21 -13.18 -17.55
C ASN A 165 -3.40 -12.05 -16.52
N LYS A 166 -2.53 -12.00 -15.51
CA LYS A 166 -2.56 -10.96 -14.49
C LYS A 166 -2.60 -9.58 -15.15
N SER A 167 -3.53 -8.74 -14.72
CA SER A 167 -3.64 -7.38 -15.21
C SER A 167 -2.38 -6.58 -14.88
N LYS A 168 -2.15 -5.49 -15.63
CA LYS A 168 -1.10 -4.52 -15.29
C LYS A 168 -1.34 -4.01 -13.88
N LEU A 169 -0.29 -3.97 -13.05
CA LEU A 169 -0.39 -3.50 -11.67
C LEU A 169 -0.79 -2.02 -11.67
N HIS A 170 -2.01 -1.73 -11.22
CA HIS A 170 -2.46 -0.36 -10.96
C HIS A 170 -2.12 -0.01 -9.50
N VAL A 171 -1.15 0.86 -9.30
CA VAL A 171 -0.73 1.29 -7.95
C VAL A 171 -1.64 2.44 -7.51
N TRP A 172 -2.05 2.42 -6.25
CA TRP A 172 -2.72 3.56 -5.64
C TRP A 172 -1.83 4.80 -5.70
N GLU A 173 -2.38 5.94 -6.14
CA GLU A 173 -1.70 7.23 -6.01
C GLU A 173 -1.34 7.48 -4.55
N PHE A 174 -0.10 7.93 -4.33
CA PHE A 174 0.39 8.27 -3.00
C PHE A 174 -0.37 9.51 -2.49
N PRO A 175 -1.01 9.45 -1.31
CA PRO A 175 -1.77 10.58 -0.79
C PRO A 175 -0.82 11.75 -0.47
N PRO A 176 -1.11 12.99 -0.90
CA PRO A 176 -0.24 14.15 -0.66
C PRO A 176 -0.19 14.65 0.79
N LYS A 177 -1.18 14.29 1.62
CA LYS A 177 -1.27 14.77 3.02
C LYS A 177 -1.29 13.62 4.02
N VAL A 178 -0.75 13.89 5.22
CA VAL A 178 -0.91 13.01 6.38
C VAL A 178 -2.38 12.80 6.70
N TRP A 179 -2.73 11.58 7.11
CA TRP A 179 -4.07 11.24 7.56
C TRP A 179 -5.18 11.41 6.51
N GLN A 180 -4.83 11.59 5.23
CA GLN A 180 -5.80 11.75 4.15
C GLN A 180 -6.45 10.43 3.76
N ARG A 181 -5.64 9.38 3.64
CA ARG A 181 -6.09 8.02 3.34
C ARG A 181 -5.55 7.07 4.40
N ILE A 182 -6.46 6.43 5.12
CA ILE A 182 -6.11 5.40 6.09
C ILE A 182 -6.55 4.03 5.59
N HIS A 183 -5.73 3.03 5.86
CA HIS A 183 -6.04 1.63 5.64
C HIS A 183 -6.38 0.99 6.97
N ILE A 184 -7.48 0.27 7.03
CA ILE A 184 -7.92 -0.45 8.23
C ILE A 184 -8.06 -1.94 7.92
N ASP A 185 -7.71 -2.76 8.91
CA ASP A 185 -7.84 -4.21 8.85
C ASP A 185 -7.93 -4.80 10.26
N PHE A 186 -8.50 -5.99 10.35
CA PHE A 186 -8.58 -6.75 11.59
C PHE A 186 -7.51 -7.82 11.65
N LEU A 187 -6.83 -7.86 12.79
CA LEU A 187 -6.06 -9.03 13.19
C LEU A 187 -6.98 -9.98 13.98
N GLY A 188 -7.31 -11.10 13.34
CA GLY A 188 -8.07 -12.22 13.91
C GLY A 188 -7.42 -12.80 15.18
N PRO A 189 -8.18 -13.59 15.96
CA PRO A 189 -7.92 -13.72 17.40
C PRO A 189 -6.52 -14.26 17.67
N PHE A 190 -5.69 -13.39 18.22
CA PHE A 190 -4.37 -13.73 18.71
C PHE A 190 -4.45 -13.83 20.23
N ASN A 191 -4.33 -15.05 20.76
CA ASN A 191 -4.51 -15.34 22.19
C ASN A 191 -5.87 -14.91 22.74
N GLY A 192 -6.95 -15.15 21.98
CA GLY A 192 -8.31 -14.75 22.36
C GLY A 192 -8.59 -13.24 22.30
N LYS A 193 -7.65 -12.43 21.81
CA LYS A 193 -7.83 -10.98 21.60
C LYS A 193 -7.83 -10.63 20.12
N LEU A 194 -8.72 -9.74 19.73
CA LEU A 194 -8.77 -9.15 18.39
C LEU A 194 -8.06 -7.80 18.41
N TYR A 195 -7.45 -7.40 17.30
CA TYR A 195 -6.84 -6.09 17.18
C TYR A 195 -7.33 -5.38 15.91
N LEU A 196 -7.74 -4.13 16.07
CA LEU A 196 -7.98 -3.20 14.96
C LEU A 196 -6.65 -2.54 14.60
N ILE A 197 -6.26 -2.66 13.34
CA ILE A 197 -5.04 -2.08 12.81
C ILE A 197 -5.41 -0.93 11.89
N VAL A 198 -4.84 0.24 12.13
CA VAL A 198 -5.06 1.46 11.34
C VAL A 198 -3.71 1.98 10.88
N LEU A 199 -3.54 2.14 9.58
CA LEU A 199 -2.30 2.60 8.97
C LEU A 199 -2.55 3.82 8.08
N ASP A 200 -1.86 4.93 8.33
CA ASP A 200 -1.87 6.07 7.42
C ASP A 200 -1.03 5.79 6.17
N ALA A 201 -1.60 5.98 4.99
CA ALA A 201 -0.92 5.72 3.73
C ALA A 201 0.21 6.72 3.42
N HIS A 202 0.14 7.96 3.93
CA HIS A 202 1.19 8.97 3.70
C HIS A 202 2.39 8.75 4.62
N SER A 203 2.18 8.92 5.94
CA SER A 203 3.25 8.87 6.94
C SER A 203 3.68 7.45 7.29
N LYS A 204 2.89 6.44 6.94
CA LYS A 204 3.02 5.06 7.47
C LYS A 204 2.83 5.01 8.99
N TRP A 205 2.09 5.96 9.56
CA TRP A 205 1.75 5.94 10.96
C TRP A 205 0.83 4.75 11.28
N LEU A 206 1.29 3.89 12.18
CA LEU A 206 0.60 2.66 12.58
C LEU A 206 -0.02 2.83 13.97
N GLU A 207 -1.32 2.56 14.06
CA GLU A 207 -2.08 2.39 15.30
C GLU A 207 -2.61 0.97 15.40
N VAL A 208 -2.60 0.43 16.62
CA VAL A 208 -3.06 -0.93 16.92
C VAL A 208 -3.86 -0.87 18.22
N GLU A 209 -5.14 -1.17 18.14
CA GLU A 209 -6.06 -1.15 19.28
C GLU A 209 -6.63 -2.54 19.53
N ALA A 210 -6.59 -3.00 20.78
CA ALA A 210 -7.28 -4.23 21.16
C ALA A 210 -8.81 -4.01 21.18
N VAL A 211 -9.55 -4.91 20.56
CA VAL A 211 -11.02 -4.95 20.53
C VAL A 211 -11.53 -6.30 21.04
N THR A 212 -12.75 -6.33 21.59
CA THR A 212 -13.35 -7.58 22.09
C THR A 212 -14.19 -8.28 21.04
N SER A 213 -14.65 -7.54 20.02
CA SER A 213 -15.42 -8.06 18.89
C SER A 213 -15.13 -7.26 17.63
N THR A 214 -15.33 -7.89 16.48
CA THR A 214 -15.37 -7.25 15.16
C THR A 214 -16.71 -6.58 14.88
N ALA A 215 -17.50 -6.21 15.90
CA ALA A 215 -18.75 -5.49 15.71
C ALA A 215 -18.50 -4.04 15.26
N ALA A 216 -19.40 -3.51 14.43
CA ALA A 216 -19.29 -2.15 13.88
C ALA A 216 -19.26 -1.09 14.99
N LYS A 217 -20.19 -1.15 15.95
CA LYS A 217 -20.20 -0.29 17.14
C LYS A 217 -18.85 -0.22 17.87
N GLN A 218 -18.22 -1.38 18.15
CA GLN A 218 -16.93 -1.40 18.85
C GLN A 218 -15.81 -0.78 18.01
N THR A 219 -15.84 -1.02 16.71
CA THR A 219 -14.88 -0.44 15.76
C THR A 219 -15.00 1.08 15.75
N ILE A 220 -16.24 1.59 15.69
CA ILE A 220 -16.55 3.02 15.73
C ILE A 220 -16.08 3.64 17.05
N ASP A 221 -16.32 2.97 18.19
CA ASP A 221 -15.89 3.44 19.51
C ASP A 221 -14.37 3.54 19.64
N LYS A 222 -13.60 2.73 18.89
CA LYS A 222 -12.13 2.87 18.80
C LYS A 222 -11.68 3.94 17.81
N LEU A 223 -12.40 4.13 16.71
CA LEU A 223 -12.06 5.14 15.70
C LEU A 223 -12.36 6.57 16.17
N ARG A 224 -13.44 6.80 16.93
CA ARG A 224 -13.82 8.12 17.44
C ARG A 224 -12.68 8.83 18.19
N PRO A 225 -12.01 8.20 19.19
CA PRO A 225 -10.85 8.82 19.84
C PRO A 225 -9.67 9.08 18.89
N MET A 226 -9.44 8.22 17.89
CA MET A 226 -8.38 8.46 16.90
C MET A 226 -8.68 9.67 16.04
N PHE A 227 -9.93 9.80 15.58
CA PHE A 227 -10.38 10.93 14.77
C PHE A 227 -10.36 12.24 15.57
N CYS A 228 -10.61 12.19 16.88
CA CYS A 228 -10.42 13.34 17.76
C CYS A 228 -8.94 13.79 17.86
N ARG A 229 -7.99 12.84 17.86
CA ARG A 229 -6.55 13.16 17.97
C ARG A 229 -5.93 13.64 16.66
N TYR A 230 -6.33 13.07 15.54
CA TYR A 230 -5.67 13.26 14.24
C TYR A 230 -6.51 14.02 13.21
N GLY A 231 -7.82 14.15 13.46
CA GLY A 231 -8.79 14.63 12.49
C GLY A 231 -9.49 13.48 11.75
N LEU A 232 -10.51 13.86 10.97
CA LEU A 232 -11.23 12.93 10.10
C LEU A 232 -10.42 12.70 8.81
N PRO A 233 -10.22 11.45 8.37
CA PRO A 233 -9.59 11.16 7.08
C PRO A 233 -10.57 11.45 5.93
N GLU A 234 -10.05 11.71 4.73
CA GLU A 234 -10.88 11.84 3.53
C GLU A 234 -11.33 10.47 3.00
N ILE A 235 -10.47 9.45 3.12
CA ILE A 235 -10.70 8.11 2.57
C ILE A 235 -10.31 7.04 3.59
N ILE A 236 -11.19 6.08 3.79
CA ILE A 236 -10.89 4.83 4.50
C ILE A 236 -10.91 3.68 3.50
N VAL A 237 -9.86 2.87 3.51
CA VAL A 237 -9.75 1.65 2.70
C VAL A 237 -9.81 0.44 3.63
N SER A 238 -10.73 -0.49 3.34
CA SER A 238 -10.86 -1.74 4.07
C SER A 238 -11.18 -2.90 3.13
N ASP A 239 -11.12 -4.13 3.64
CA ASP A 239 -11.69 -5.28 2.98
C ASP A 239 -13.23 -5.27 3.02
N ASN A 240 -13.84 -6.19 2.27
CA ASN A 240 -15.30 -6.35 2.21
C ASN A 240 -15.86 -7.23 3.34
N GLY A 241 -15.08 -7.45 4.39
CA GLY A 241 -15.45 -8.26 5.54
C GLY A 241 -16.31 -7.48 6.55
N PRO A 242 -17.16 -8.17 7.33
CA PRO A 242 -17.75 -7.59 8.53
C PRO A 242 -16.64 -7.18 9.51
N PRO A 243 -16.73 -6.00 10.16
CA PRO A 243 -17.85 -5.06 10.21
C PRO A 243 -17.85 -3.97 9.14
N PHE A 244 -16.83 -3.88 8.29
CA PHE A 244 -16.67 -2.71 7.44
C PHE A 244 -17.76 -2.59 6.38
N SER A 245 -18.35 -3.71 5.95
CA SER A 245 -19.50 -3.73 5.03
C SER A 245 -20.86 -3.48 5.70
N SER A 246 -20.92 -3.16 7.00
CA SER A 246 -22.19 -2.95 7.72
C SER A 246 -22.80 -1.57 7.48
N ASP A 247 -24.13 -1.50 7.50
CA ASP A 247 -24.88 -0.24 7.36
C ASP A 247 -24.55 0.76 8.48
N GLU A 248 -24.34 0.27 9.71
CA GLU A 248 -23.95 1.10 10.86
C GLU A 248 -22.61 1.80 10.59
N PHE A 249 -21.62 1.08 10.06
CA PHE A 249 -20.32 1.64 9.72
C PHE A 249 -20.40 2.61 8.54
N SER A 250 -21.12 2.22 7.49
CA SER A 250 -21.34 3.08 6.31
C SER A 250 -22.04 4.40 6.66
N LYS A 251 -23.06 4.34 7.51
CA LYS A 251 -23.75 5.53 8.03
C LYS A 251 -22.82 6.43 8.83
N PHE A 252 -22.04 5.86 9.74
CA PHE A 252 -21.04 6.61 10.51
C PHE A 252 -20.02 7.34 9.60
N LEU A 253 -19.52 6.68 8.56
CA LEU A 253 -18.60 7.32 7.62
C LEU A 253 -19.27 8.43 6.82
N THR A 254 -20.49 8.19 6.34
CA THR A 254 -21.27 9.17 5.57
C THR A 254 -21.59 10.42 6.40
N GLU A 255 -22.00 10.26 7.66
CA GLU A 255 -22.26 11.36 8.60
C GLU A 255 -21.03 12.22 8.87
N ASN A 256 -19.82 11.64 8.77
CA ASN A 256 -18.55 12.34 8.95
C ASN A 256 -17.93 12.81 7.63
N GLY A 257 -18.61 12.63 6.48
CA GLY A 257 -18.09 13.01 5.16
C GLY A 257 -16.88 12.20 4.70
N ILE A 258 -16.69 10.99 5.23
CA ILE A 258 -15.57 10.12 4.94
C ILE A 258 -15.94 9.18 3.80
N ARG A 259 -15.13 9.12 2.74
CA ARG A 259 -15.34 8.18 1.64
C ARG A 259 -14.82 6.80 1.99
N HIS A 260 -15.68 5.79 1.88
CA HIS A 260 -15.29 4.39 2.09
C HIS A 260 -14.94 3.70 0.77
N SER A 261 -13.75 3.10 0.70
CA SER A 261 -13.28 2.33 -0.45
C SER A 261 -13.09 0.87 -0.06
N LEU A 262 -14.05 0.03 -0.44
CA LEU A 262 -14.00 -1.42 -0.21
C LEU A 262 -13.14 -2.09 -1.28
N THR A 263 -12.22 -2.96 -0.86
CA THR A 263 -11.46 -3.77 -1.82
C THR A 263 -12.30 -4.94 -2.33
N ALA A 264 -12.14 -5.27 -3.62
CA ALA A 264 -12.82 -6.40 -4.23
C ALA A 264 -12.56 -7.71 -3.45
N PRO A 265 -13.59 -8.56 -3.26
CA PRO A 265 -13.43 -9.88 -2.66
C PRO A 265 -12.33 -10.67 -3.38
N TYR A 266 -11.53 -11.43 -2.63
CA TYR A 266 -10.43 -12.26 -3.15
C TYR A 266 -9.32 -11.49 -3.89
N HIS A 267 -9.22 -10.17 -3.69
CA HIS A 267 -8.17 -9.32 -4.25
C HIS A 267 -7.30 -8.66 -3.16
N PRO A 268 -6.54 -9.46 -2.37
CA PRO A 268 -5.78 -8.99 -1.20
C PRO A 268 -4.76 -7.89 -1.52
N ALA A 269 -4.27 -7.86 -2.77
CA ALA A 269 -3.34 -6.84 -3.25
C ALA A 269 -3.86 -5.39 -3.07
N SER A 270 -5.18 -5.19 -3.07
CA SER A 270 -5.80 -3.87 -3.00
C SER A 270 -5.71 -3.21 -1.62
N ASN A 271 -5.67 -4.00 -0.53
CA ASN A 271 -5.44 -3.53 0.85
C ASN A 271 -4.06 -3.97 1.39
N GLY A 272 -3.11 -4.24 0.50
CA GLY A 272 -1.83 -4.87 0.88
C GLY A 272 -0.99 -4.08 1.90
N GLN A 273 -1.21 -2.77 2.06
CA GLN A 273 -0.55 -2.00 3.11
C GLN A 273 -1.04 -2.40 4.51
N ALA A 274 -2.35 -2.55 4.70
CA ALA A 274 -2.91 -3.00 5.97
C ALA A 274 -2.48 -4.44 6.28
N GLU A 275 -2.57 -5.34 5.30
CA GLU A 275 -2.15 -6.74 5.47
C GLU A 275 -0.67 -6.88 5.86
N ASN A 276 0.20 -6.04 5.28
CA ASN A 276 1.61 -6.02 5.64
C ASN A 276 1.80 -5.51 7.07
N ALA A 277 1.06 -4.48 7.49
CA ALA A 277 1.06 -4.01 8.88
C ALA A 277 0.56 -5.12 9.83
N VAL A 278 -0.50 -5.83 9.47
CA VAL A 278 -1.02 -6.99 10.22
C VAL A 278 0.06 -8.05 10.41
N LYS A 279 0.77 -8.43 9.33
CA LYS A 279 1.88 -9.39 9.40
C LYS A 279 3.01 -8.90 10.31
N MET A 280 3.33 -7.61 10.30
CA MET A 280 4.34 -7.03 11.18
C MET A 280 3.93 -7.12 12.64
N VAL A 281 2.68 -6.76 12.96
CA VAL A 281 2.13 -6.84 14.31
C VAL A 281 2.09 -8.29 14.79
N ILE A 282 1.63 -9.25 13.99
CA ILE A 282 1.67 -10.69 14.32
C ILE A 282 3.08 -11.13 14.72
N LYS A 283 4.10 -10.75 13.95
CA LYS A 283 5.50 -11.11 14.25
C LYS A 283 5.95 -10.54 15.59
N CYS A 284 5.59 -9.29 15.88
CA CYS A 284 5.87 -8.67 17.18
C CYS A 284 5.21 -9.46 18.31
N LEU A 285 3.90 -9.75 18.19
CA LEU A 285 3.15 -10.45 19.23
C LEU A 285 3.67 -11.88 19.46
N LYS A 286 4.04 -12.60 18.39
CA LYS A 286 4.67 -13.93 18.49
C LYS A 286 6.02 -13.89 19.21
N ARG A 287 6.85 -12.88 18.94
CA ARG A 287 8.14 -12.71 19.64
C ARG A 287 7.95 -12.42 21.12
N ALA A 288 6.98 -11.57 21.46
CA ALA A 288 6.65 -11.26 22.85
C ALA A 288 6.26 -12.53 23.65
N MET A 289 5.51 -13.44 23.03
CA MET A 289 5.16 -14.72 23.63
C MET A 289 6.37 -15.63 23.85
N LEU A 290 7.28 -15.71 22.86
CA LEU A 290 8.50 -16.52 22.99
C LEU A 290 9.43 -15.98 24.09
N GLU A 291 9.45 -14.67 24.28
CA GLU A 291 10.25 -13.99 25.31
C GLU A 291 9.53 -13.90 26.68
N ASN A 292 8.29 -14.41 26.78
CA ASN A 292 7.43 -14.30 27.98
C ASN A 292 7.26 -12.86 28.50
N ILE A 293 7.15 -11.89 27.58
CA ILE A 293 6.92 -10.47 27.91
C ILE A 293 5.43 -10.16 27.80
N ASP A 294 4.91 -9.27 28.66
CA ASP A 294 3.56 -8.74 28.51
C ASP A 294 3.32 -8.18 27.10
N ILE A 295 2.21 -8.61 26.49
CA ILE A 295 1.87 -8.32 25.09
C ILE A 295 1.66 -6.82 24.89
N ASN A 296 0.99 -6.15 25.82
CA ASN A 296 0.73 -4.71 25.70
C ASN A 296 2.03 -3.92 25.79
N LEU A 297 2.91 -4.27 26.73
CA LEU A 297 4.24 -3.68 26.86
C LEU A 297 5.09 -3.89 25.59
N ALA A 298 5.11 -5.12 25.06
CA ALA A 298 5.83 -5.44 23.83
C ALA A 298 5.30 -4.66 22.62
N LEU A 299 3.97 -4.56 22.49
CA LEU A 299 3.32 -3.77 21.44
C LEU A 299 3.68 -2.29 21.55
N CYS A 300 3.64 -1.70 22.74
CA CYS A 300 4.02 -0.29 22.95
C CYS A 300 5.49 -0.04 22.57
N ARG A 301 6.40 -0.93 22.99
CA ARG A 301 7.83 -0.87 22.63
C ARG A 301 8.05 -1.00 21.13
N PHE A 302 7.30 -1.89 20.48
CA PHE A 302 7.34 -2.06 19.03
C PHE A 302 6.83 -0.81 18.31
N LEU A 303 5.68 -0.26 18.71
CA LEU A 303 5.09 0.90 18.05
C LEU A 303 6.01 2.13 18.13
N ILE A 304 6.58 2.43 19.30
CA ILE A 304 7.49 3.58 19.44
C ILE A 304 8.79 3.38 18.62
N ALA A 305 9.30 2.16 18.55
CA ALA A 305 10.47 1.85 17.72
C ALA A 305 10.14 1.96 16.22
N TYR A 306 9.01 1.39 15.79
CA TYR A 306 8.53 1.46 14.40
C TYR A 306 8.34 2.91 13.95
N ARG A 307 7.67 3.74 14.77
CA ARG A 307 7.39 5.15 14.48
C ARG A 307 8.66 6.00 14.33
N ASN A 308 9.76 5.58 14.95
CA ASN A 308 11.06 6.25 14.86
C ASN A 308 12.05 5.58 13.89
N THR A 309 11.67 4.49 13.23
CA THR A 309 12.52 3.81 12.24
C THR A 309 12.16 4.30 10.84
N THR A 310 13.18 4.52 10.00
CA THR A 310 12.98 4.95 8.61
C THR A 310 12.21 3.90 7.83
N HIS A 311 11.15 4.30 7.13
CA HIS A 311 10.38 3.39 6.30
C HIS A 311 10.96 3.36 4.87
N THR A 312 11.04 2.18 4.24
CA THR A 312 11.69 2.01 2.93
C THR A 312 11.00 2.79 1.81
N THR A 313 9.67 2.87 1.83
CA THR A 313 8.90 3.58 0.81
C THR A 313 9.04 5.10 0.88
N THR A 314 9.12 5.68 2.08
CA THR A 314 9.13 7.14 2.28
C THR A 314 10.52 7.70 2.55
N ALA A 315 11.52 6.83 2.81
CA ALA A 315 12.87 7.17 3.25
C ALA A 315 12.95 8.03 4.53
N GLU A 316 11.82 8.23 5.21
CA GLU A 316 11.68 9.07 6.40
C GLU A 316 10.96 8.27 7.51
N THR A 317 11.05 8.75 8.75
CA THR A 317 10.39 8.09 9.89
C THR A 317 8.91 8.46 9.95
N PRO A 318 8.00 7.53 10.34
CA PRO A 318 6.58 7.84 10.47
C PRO A 318 6.30 9.01 11.43
N ALA A 319 7.04 9.10 12.53
CA ALA A 319 6.92 10.21 13.48
C ALA A 319 7.25 11.57 12.86
N LYS A 320 8.32 11.63 12.07
CA LYS A 320 8.72 12.86 11.38
C LYS A 320 7.70 13.25 10.31
N LEU A 321 7.14 12.29 9.58
CA LEU A 321 6.09 12.61 8.60
C LEU A 321 4.79 13.04 9.27
N MET A 322 4.39 12.39 10.37
CA MET A 322 3.12 12.66 11.06
C MET A 322 3.15 13.95 11.87
N PHE A 323 4.24 14.22 12.61
CA PHE A 323 4.33 15.33 13.57
C PHE A 323 5.45 16.33 13.30
N ASN A 324 6.19 16.15 12.20
CA ASN A 324 7.38 16.95 11.88
C ASN A 324 8.45 16.95 12.99
N ARG A 325 8.49 15.89 13.81
CA ARG A 325 9.49 15.68 14.87
C ARG A 325 9.68 14.19 15.17
N PRO A 326 10.88 13.75 15.58
CA PRO A 326 11.04 12.41 16.13
C PRO A 326 10.35 12.29 17.50
N LEU A 327 9.90 11.09 17.87
CA LEU A 327 9.40 10.83 19.22
C LEU A 327 10.58 10.56 20.14
N ARG A 328 10.55 11.15 21.34
CA ARG A 328 11.58 10.94 22.35
C ARG A 328 11.57 9.48 22.83
N THR A 329 12.74 8.86 22.86
CA THR A 329 12.99 7.49 23.32
C THR A 329 14.07 7.46 24.40
N LYS A 330 14.29 6.29 24.99
CA LYS A 330 15.42 6.06 25.92
C LYS A 330 16.78 6.29 25.25
N LEU A 331 16.89 6.08 23.93
CA LEU A 331 18.13 6.29 23.18
C LEU A 331 18.50 7.78 23.07
N ASP A 332 17.54 8.69 23.21
CA ASP A 332 17.83 10.13 23.19
C ASP A 332 18.55 10.59 24.46
N LEU A 333 18.51 9.81 25.55
CA LEU A 333 19.28 10.09 26.77
C LEU A 333 20.78 9.91 26.57
N ILE A 334 21.19 9.15 25.55
CA ILE A 334 22.59 8.95 25.20
C ILE A 334 23.16 10.23 24.55
N ARG A 335 22.29 11.07 23.97
CA ARG A 335 22.72 12.33 23.34
C ARG A 335 22.85 13.43 24.39
N PRO A 336 23.94 14.22 24.37
CA PRO A 336 24.06 15.35 25.27
C PRO A 336 22.91 16.34 25.04
N ASN A 337 22.27 16.76 26.13
CA ASN A 337 21.10 17.64 26.05
C ASN A 337 21.49 18.99 25.44
N ILE A 338 20.80 19.39 24.37
CA ILE A 338 21.01 20.68 23.70
C ILE A 338 20.86 21.83 24.71
N SER A 339 19.95 21.72 25.70
CA SER A 339 19.77 22.75 26.72
C SER A 339 21.03 22.98 27.56
N LEU A 340 21.80 21.93 27.87
CA LEU A 340 23.08 22.06 28.57
C LEU A 340 24.10 22.77 27.68
N SER A 341 24.19 22.40 26.40
CA SER A 341 25.11 23.05 25.46
C SER A 341 24.75 24.53 25.21
N VAL A 342 23.46 24.88 25.20
CA VAL A 342 22.98 26.25 25.07
C VAL A 342 23.25 27.02 26.36
N GLY A 343 23.00 26.43 27.53
CA GLY A 343 23.33 27.02 28.82
C GLY A 343 24.83 27.30 28.96
N ASP A 344 25.68 26.39 28.51
CA ASP A 344 27.14 26.58 28.52
C ASP A 344 27.57 27.67 27.55
N ARG A 345 26.95 27.76 26.36
CA ARG A 345 27.19 28.86 25.41
C ARG A 345 26.73 30.20 25.98
N GLN A 346 25.56 30.25 26.63
CA GLN A 346 25.06 31.45 27.32
C GLN A 346 25.97 31.85 28.48
N LYS A 347 26.43 30.90 29.30
CA LYS A 347 27.40 31.14 30.38
C LYS A 347 28.74 31.66 29.84
N ARG A 348 29.25 31.10 28.73
CA ARG A 348 30.45 31.61 28.06
C ARG A 348 30.21 33.02 27.52
N GLN A 349 29.07 33.27 26.89
CA GLN A 349 28.69 34.60 26.40
C GLN A 349 28.66 35.63 27.54
N ILE A 350 28.11 35.27 28.71
CA ILE A 350 28.11 36.10 29.92
C ILE A 350 29.55 36.33 30.45
N LYS A 351 30.42 35.31 30.42
CA LYS A 351 31.82 35.46 30.84
C LYS A 351 32.65 36.33 29.88
N THR A 352 32.38 36.25 28.58
CA THR A 352 33.13 36.97 27.54
C THR A 352 32.61 38.39 27.32
N SER A 353 31.38 38.72 27.71
CA SER A 353 30.76 40.03 27.47
C SER A 353 31.32 41.18 28.33
N GLY A 354 32.36 40.96 29.14
CA GLY A 354 33.17 42.03 29.75
C GLY A 354 32.48 42.89 30.83
N GLY A 355 31.20 42.64 31.13
CA GLY A 355 30.43 43.35 32.15
C GLY A 355 30.78 42.88 33.56
N SER A 356 31.87 43.38 34.14
CA SER A 356 32.36 42.94 35.46
C SER A 356 31.65 43.58 36.66
N ARG A 357 30.79 44.59 36.46
CA ARG A 357 30.17 45.35 37.56
C ARG A 357 28.69 45.07 37.65
N THR A 358 28.28 44.28 38.65
CA THR A 358 26.89 44.20 39.10
C THR A 358 26.50 45.56 39.66
N ARG A 359 25.81 46.37 38.86
CA ARG A 359 25.20 47.61 39.34
C ARG A 359 23.79 47.24 39.79
N ASN A 360 23.44 47.59 41.02
CA ASN A 360 22.08 47.48 41.52
C ASN A 360 21.64 48.89 41.90
N LEU A 361 20.59 49.38 41.26
CA LEU A 361 20.02 50.69 41.57
C LEU A 361 18.68 50.51 42.28
N MET A 362 18.47 51.23 43.37
CA MET A 362 17.26 51.11 44.19
C MET A 362 16.18 52.09 43.74
N ILE A 363 14.92 51.77 44.07
CA ILE A 363 13.80 52.69 43.91
C ILE A 363 14.08 53.95 44.73
N SER A 364 13.76 55.11 44.18
CA SER A 364 14.02 56.45 44.72
C SER A 364 15.50 56.87 44.74
N GLN A 365 16.42 56.09 44.17
CA GLN A 365 17.82 56.51 44.04
C GLN A 365 17.98 57.59 42.94
N PRO A 366 18.74 58.66 43.19
CA PRO A 366 19.07 59.64 42.17
C PRO A 366 20.08 59.04 41.18
N VAL A 367 19.73 59.11 39.90
CA VAL A 367 20.51 58.57 38.78
C VAL A 367 20.61 59.58 37.65
N LEU A 368 21.71 59.50 36.91
CA LEU A 368 21.88 60.14 35.62
C LEU A 368 21.44 59.17 34.53
N ALA A 369 20.43 59.56 33.74
CA ALA A 369 19.95 58.80 32.59
C ALA A 369 20.52 59.35 31.29
N LEU A 370 21.02 58.45 30.43
CA LEU A 370 21.59 58.82 29.14
C LEU A 370 20.51 59.36 28.21
N ASN A 371 20.77 60.53 27.62
CA ASN A 371 19.89 61.20 26.66
C ASN A 371 20.40 60.99 25.23
N TYR A 372 19.50 60.56 24.33
CA TYR A 372 19.78 60.34 22.91
C TYR A 372 19.21 61.43 21.99
N ARG A 373 18.44 62.39 22.51
CA ARG A 373 17.58 63.30 21.70
C ARG A 373 17.91 64.79 21.82
N GLY A 374 19.00 65.21 22.49
CA GLY A 374 19.31 66.64 22.65
C GLY A 374 20.69 66.98 23.20
N LYS A 375 20.92 68.28 23.51
CA LYS A 375 22.15 68.78 24.15
C LYS A 375 22.20 68.36 25.62
N GLY A 376 23.30 67.73 26.03
CA GLY A 376 23.49 67.18 27.37
C GLY A 376 23.37 65.65 27.37
N ARG A 377 24.51 64.97 27.54
CA ARG A 377 24.61 63.50 27.43
C ARG A 377 23.89 62.78 28.57
N TRP A 378 23.83 63.38 29.76
CA TRP A 378 23.28 62.78 30.97
C TRP A 378 22.26 63.73 31.62
N MET A 379 21.07 63.20 31.92
CA MET A 379 19.97 63.94 32.55
C MET A 379 19.73 63.39 33.96
N LYS A 380 19.55 64.27 34.95
CA LYS A 380 19.24 63.87 36.32
C LYS A 380 17.79 63.40 36.44
N GLY A 381 17.59 62.35 37.22
CA GLY A 381 16.27 61.82 37.57
C GLY A 381 16.34 60.82 38.71
N THR A 382 15.19 60.28 39.09
CA THR A 382 15.03 59.29 40.17
C THR A 382 14.40 58.01 39.62
N ILE A 383 14.84 56.87 40.15
CA ILE A 383 14.23 55.58 39.77
C ILE A 383 12.86 55.49 40.41
N VAL A 384 11.82 55.36 39.59
CA VAL A 384 10.45 55.16 40.06
C VAL A 384 10.14 53.69 40.25
N ARG A 385 10.63 52.84 39.33
CA ARG A 385 10.28 51.42 39.32
C ARG A 385 11.32 50.57 38.59
N ILE A 386 11.56 49.38 39.11
CA ILE A 386 12.39 48.34 38.50
C ILE A 386 11.45 47.43 37.68
N LEU A 387 11.72 47.26 36.37
CA LEU A 387 10.90 46.40 35.49
C LEU A 387 11.53 45.02 35.27
N SER A 388 12.86 44.96 35.25
CA SER A 388 13.63 43.72 35.14
C SER A 388 15.01 43.93 35.78
N PRO A 389 15.84 42.88 35.94
CA PRO A 389 17.19 43.01 36.52
C PRO A 389 18.10 44.04 35.83
N VAL A 390 17.77 44.44 34.60
CA VAL A 390 18.57 45.40 33.80
C VAL A 390 17.76 46.58 33.26
N THR A 391 16.46 46.67 33.55
CA THR A 391 15.58 47.71 32.96
C THR A 391 14.82 48.48 34.03
N TYR A 392 14.90 49.80 33.97
CA TYR A 392 14.37 50.72 34.98
C TYR A 392 13.51 51.81 34.35
N LEU A 393 12.53 52.30 35.12
CA LEU A 393 11.82 53.54 34.84
C LEU A 393 12.42 54.67 35.67
N VAL A 394 12.86 55.73 35.00
CA VAL A 394 13.48 56.90 35.62
C VAL A 394 12.63 58.11 35.33
N GLN A 395 12.20 58.82 36.37
CA GLN A 395 11.54 60.11 36.26
C GLN A 395 12.59 61.20 36.31
N LEU A 396 12.71 61.97 35.23
CA LEU A 396 13.61 63.11 35.17
C LEU A 396 13.10 64.25 36.05
N ASP A 397 14.01 65.13 36.46
CA ASP A 397 13.66 66.35 37.21
C ASP A 397 12.68 67.26 36.43
N SER A 398 12.62 67.10 35.11
CA SER A 398 11.65 67.77 34.23
C SER A 398 10.25 67.13 34.24
N GLY A 399 10.00 66.11 35.07
CA GLY A 399 8.71 65.42 35.21
C GLY A 399 8.43 64.29 34.20
N VAL A 400 9.32 64.05 33.23
CA VAL A 400 9.13 63.03 32.17
C VAL A 400 9.71 61.69 32.60
N VAL A 401 8.97 60.59 32.36
CA VAL A 401 9.41 59.23 32.71
C VAL A 401 10.04 58.52 31.50
N TRP A 402 11.25 58.00 31.66
CA TRP A 402 12.00 57.25 30.65
C TRP A 402 12.21 55.79 31.07
N LYS A 403 12.10 54.88 30.09
CA LYS A 403 12.56 53.49 30.22
C LYS A 403 14.01 53.39 29.75
N ARG A 404 14.91 52.91 30.62
CA ARG A 404 16.35 52.83 30.36
C ARG A 404 16.94 51.50 30.82
N HIS A 405 17.95 51.04 30.08
CA HIS A 405 18.79 49.90 30.47
C HIS A 405 19.80 50.33 31.53
N ILE A 406 20.29 49.43 32.37
CA ILE A 406 21.23 49.75 33.45
C ILE A 406 22.55 50.37 32.95
N ASP A 407 22.99 50.00 31.75
CA ASP A 407 24.18 50.59 31.10
C ASP A 407 23.97 52.06 30.69
N GLN A 408 22.71 52.50 30.66
CA GLN A 408 22.32 53.87 30.32
C GLN A 408 22.03 54.70 31.57
N LEU A 409 22.34 54.18 32.76
CA LEU A 409 22.12 54.81 34.05
C LEU A 409 23.43 54.88 34.85
N VAL A 410 23.64 55.99 35.56
CA VAL A 410 24.75 56.17 36.49
C VAL A 410 24.20 56.64 37.83
N GLY A 411 24.43 55.89 38.90
CA GLY A 411 24.04 56.31 40.25
C GLY A 411 24.85 57.51 40.73
N LEU A 412 24.18 58.50 41.32
CA LEU A 412 24.82 59.73 41.83
C LEU A 412 25.41 59.58 43.24
N GLN A 413 25.24 58.41 43.88
CA GLN A 413 25.84 58.08 45.17
C GLN A 413 26.75 56.85 45.01
N SER A 414 28.05 57.04 45.22
CA SER A 414 29.04 55.97 45.32
C SER A 414 29.04 55.44 46.76
N THR A 415 28.20 54.45 47.03
CA THR A 415 28.38 53.56 48.18
C THR A 415 28.68 52.17 47.63
N GLU A 416 29.95 51.78 47.68
CA GLU A 416 30.36 50.38 47.51
C GLU A 416 29.79 49.59 48.69
N VAL A 417 28.61 49.00 48.52
CA VAL A 417 28.12 47.98 49.46
C VAL A 417 28.71 46.65 49.01
N LYS A 418 29.76 46.20 49.71
CA LYS A 418 30.24 44.81 49.64
C LYS A 418 29.20 43.92 50.30
N PHE A 419 28.46 43.15 49.51
CA PHE A 419 27.69 42.03 50.04
C PHE A 419 28.57 40.78 50.00
N ASN A 420 28.76 40.15 51.17
CA ASN A 420 29.17 38.75 51.25
C ASN A 420 28.08 37.92 50.58
N VAL A 421 28.40 37.34 49.43
CA VAL A 421 27.58 36.28 48.85
C VAL A 421 27.95 35.01 49.58
N ASP A 422 27.25 34.72 50.67
CA ASP A 422 27.17 33.34 51.13
C ASP A 422 26.54 32.53 50.01
N LYS A 423 27.33 31.58 49.49
CA LYS A 423 26.84 30.50 48.64
C LYS A 423 25.87 29.67 49.49
N GLN A 424 24.59 29.97 49.37
CA GLN A 424 23.58 28.93 49.50
C GLN A 424 23.17 28.55 48.09
N ASP A 425 23.82 27.48 47.63
CA ASP A 425 23.43 26.71 46.47
C ASP A 425 21.92 26.50 46.53
N SER A 426 21.21 27.13 45.60
CA SER A 426 19.83 26.78 45.31
C SER A 426 19.88 25.40 44.69
N ILE A 427 19.71 24.40 45.54
CA ILE A 427 19.44 23.02 45.17
C ILE A 427 18.24 23.08 44.22
N CYS A 428 18.49 22.89 42.92
CA CYS A 428 17.47 22.38 42.03
C CYS A 428 17.23 20.94 42.51
N GLU A 429 16.19 20.74 43.32
CA GLU A 429 15.72 19.40 43.63
C GLU A 429 15.44 18.67 42.31
N GLU A 430 16.11 17.53 42.12
CA GLU A 430 15.72 16.56 41.12
C GLU A 430 14.25 16.18 41.36
N PRO A 431 13.42 15.98 40.32
CA PRO A 431 12.06 15.54 40.53
C PRO A 431 12.06 14.12 41.11
N THR A 432 11.81 14.02 42.41
CA THR A 432 11.56 12.76 43.10
C THR A 432 10.25 12.18 42.57
N TYR A 433 10.33 11.11 41.79
CA TYR A 433 9.15 10.35 41.37
C TYR A 433 8.60 9.59 42.60
N PRO A 434 7.28 9.65 42.89
CA PRO A 434 6.72 8.89 43.98
C PRO A 434 6.80 7.39 43.68
N THR A 435 7.50 6.67 44.54
CA THR A 435 7.44 5.21 44.64
C THR A 435 6.04 4.81 45.08
N VAL A 436 5.25 4.26 44.16
CA VAL A 436 3.96 3.63 44.49
C VAL A 436 4.25 2.31 45.18
N VAL A 437 4.15 2.29 46.51
CA VAL A 437 3.97 1.08 47.30
C VAL A 437 2.49 0.96 47.59
N GLY A 438 1.91 -0.16 47.16
CA GLY A 438 0.48 -0.42 47.26
C GLY A 438 0.00 -0.50 48.71
N SER A 439 -1.17 0.08 48.96
CA SER A 439 -2.03 -0.34 50.06
C SER A 439 -3.47 -0.33 49.59
N SER A 440 -4.09 -1.50 49.77
CA SER A 440 -5.48 -1.83 49.52
C SER A 440 -6.40 -1.12 50.51
N HIS A 441 -7.28 -0.24 50.03
CA HIS A 441 -8.49 0.11 50.76
C HIS A 441 -9.68 0.18 49.80
N THR A 442 -10.45 -0.91 49.83
CA THR A 442 -11.85 -1.00 49.45
C THR A 442 -12.70 -0.07 50.32
N PHE A 443 -13.58 0.73 49.71
CA PHE A 443 -14.79 1.22 50.36
C PHE A 443 -16.00 1.09 49.41
N PRO A 444 -17.21 0.89 49.98
CA PRO A 444 -18.34 0.26 49.30
C PRO A 444 -19.29 1.25 48.62
N ILE A 445 -20.19 0.68 47.83
CA ILE A 445 -21.18 1.30 46.94
C ILE A 445 -22.54 1.53 47.66
N SER A 446 -23.22 2.63 47.26
CA SER A 446 -24.68 2.90 47.23
C SER A 446 -25.42 3.53 48.44
N PRO A 447 -26.62 4.15 48.26
CA PRO A 447 -27.22 4.89 47.12
C PRO A 447 -28.04 6.17 47.54
N THR A 448 -28.91 6.68 46.65
CA THR A 448 -30.00 7.72 46.79
C THR A 448 -29.60 9.22 46.81
N ALA A 449 -30.31 10.20 46.22
CA ALA A 449 -31.59 10.31 45.51
C ALA A 449 -31.66 11.60 44.64
N ASN A 450 -32.53 11.62 43.62
CA ASN A 450 -33.03 12.82 42.91
C ASN A 450 -33.93 13.68 43.84
N PRO A 451 -34.15 14.97 43.52
CA PRO A 451 -35.41 15.32 42.85
C PRO A 451 -35.28 16.39 41.74
N SER A 452 -36.20 16.26 40.79
CA SER A 452 -36.50 17.17 39.68
C SER A 452 -36.94 18.57 40.14
N ARG A 453 -36.59 19.62 39.38
CA ARG A 453 -37.50 20.75 39.14
C ARG A 453 -37.19 21.47 37.83
N THR A 454 -38.24 21.59 37.03
CA THR A 454 -38.40 22.36 35.81
C THR A 454 -38.29 23.87 36.07
N LEU A 455 -37.88 24.63 35.05
CA LEU A 455 -38.48 25.92 34.67
C LEU A 455 -37.91 26.37 33.31
N ASP A 456 -38.83 26.56 32.36
CA ASP A 456 -38.66 27.26 31.09
C ASP A 456 -38.14 28.68 31.29
N HIS A 457 -37.37 29.19 30.33
CA HIS A 457 -37.61 30.47 29.66
C HIS A 457 -36.56 30.68 28.55
N SER A 458 -37.04 30.72 27.31
CA SER A 458 -36.37 31.40 26.19
C SER A 458 -36.71 32.90 26.23
N PRO A 459 -35.84 33.76 25.69
CA PRO A 459 -36.28 34.50 24.50
C PRO A 459 -35.20 34.65 23.41
N THR A 460 -35.74 34.90 22.22
CA THR A 460 -35.20 35.02 20.85
C THR A 460 -34.46 36.37 20.57
N PRO A 461 -33.89 36.57 19.34
CA PRO A 461 -32.60 37.21 19.11
C PRO A 461 -32.65 38.68 18.68
N ILE A 462 -31.50 39.36 18.73
CA ILE A 462 -31.27 40.66 18.08
C ILE A 462 -30.09 40.53 17.11
N SER A 463 -30.32 40.94 15.86
CA SER A 463 -29.36 40.98 14.74
C SER A 463 -28.75 42.36 14.62
N ILE A 464 -27.42 42.50 14.47
CA ILE A 464 -26.78 43.69 13.87
C ILE A 464 -25.46 43.29 13.13
N GLU A 465 -25.55 43.39 11.80
CA GLU A 465 -24.59 43.88 10.77
C GLU A 465 -23.08 43.51 10.77
N HIS A 466 -22.65 43.01 9.60
CA HIS A 466 -21.25 42.92 9.17
C HIS A 466 -20.67 44.30 8.79
N PRO A 467 -19.36 44.53 9.06
CA PRO A 467 -18.54 45.40 8.24
C PRO A 467 -17.54 44.62 7.39
N THR A 468 -17.65 44.83 6.09
CA THR A 468 -16.70 44.49 5.02
C THR A 468 -15.31 45.03 5.31
N ILE A 469 -14.29 44.15 5.33
CA ILE A 469 -12.87 44.56 5.34
C ILE A 469 -12.26 44.26 3.97
N THR A 470 -11.96 45.34 3.24
CA THR A 470 -11.15 45.35 2.02
C THR A 470 -9.67 45.08 2.34
N PRO A 471 -8.92 44.42 1.45
CA PRO A 471 -7.54 44.03 1.70
C PRO A 471 -6.59 45.24 1.60
N ARG A 472 -5.82 45.48 2.67
CA ARG A 472 -4.69 46.41 2.65
C ARG A 472 -3.50 45.79 1.92
N HIS A 473 -3.14 46.37 0.78
CA HIS A 473 -1.86 46.23 0.13
C HIS A 473 -0.69 46.46 1.11
N ARG A 474 0.30 45.55 1.09
CA ARG A 474 1.68 45.83 1.50
C ARG A 474 2.60 45.75 0.28
N PRO A 475 3.69 46.55 0.28
CA PRO A 475 4.44 46.92 -0.90
C PRO A 475 5.37 45.82 -1.40
N ALA A 476 5.60 45.86 -2.71
CA ALA A 476 6.59 45.09 -3.44
C ALA A 476 8.02 45.57 -3.13
N ASP A 477 8.96 44.61 -3.08
CA ASP A 477 10.38 44.77 -3.40
C ASP A 477 11.09 43.40 -3.29
N PRO A 478 12.25 43.17 -3.93
CA PRO A 478 12.53 43.34 -5.35
C PRO A 478 13.08 42.04 -5.97
N SER A 479 13.16 42.05 -7.30
CA SER A 479 13.74 41.03 -8.18
C SER A 479 14.99 40.30 -7.67
N LEU A 480 14.93 38.96 -7.61
CA LEU A 480 16.10 38.08 -7.72
C LEU A 480 15.82 37.03 -8.79
N SER A 481 16.51 37.20 -9.92
CA SER A 481 16.57 36.32 -11.08
C SER A 481 16.95 34.87 -10.72
N PRO A 482 16.43 33.85 -11.43
CA PRO A 482 16.81 32.46 -11.20
C PRO A 482 18.26 32.22 -11.64
N LYS A 483 19.11 31.78 -10.71
CA LYS A 483 20.42 31.21 -11.04
C LYS A 483 20.21 29.92 -11.82
N VAL A 484 20.61 29.93 -13.08
CA VAL A 484 20.86 28.74 -13.90
C VAL A 484 21.94 27.93 -13.20
N ILE A 485 21.56 26.79 -12.61
CA ILE A 485 22.52 25.77 -12.19
C ILE A 485 22.62 24.77 -13.34
N SER A 486 23.80 24.79 -13.96
CA SER A 486 24.26 23.87 -14.99
C SER A 486 24.04 22.42 -14.59
N VAL A 487 23.37 21.68 -15.48
CA VAL A 487 23.21 20.22 -15.41
C VAL A 487 24.59 19.56 -15.57
N THR A 488 25.17 19.10 -14.46
CA THR A 488 26.24 18.10 -14.50
C THR A 488 25.62 16.71 -14.66
N SER A 489 26.16 15.98 -15.63
CA SER A 489 25.80 14.63 -16.09
C SER A 489 25.45 13.63 -14.97
N PRO A 490 24.50 12.72 -15.19
CA PRO A 490 24.15 11.71 -14.20
C PRO A 490 25.29 10.71 -14.00
N VAL A 491 25.72 10.56 -12.74
CA VAL A 491 26.56 9.45 -12.30
C VAL A 491 25.81 8.14 -12.60
N LYS A 492 26.40 7.28 -13.46
CA LYS A 492 25.90 5.93 -13.73
C LYS A 492 25.89 5.12 -12.42
N CYS A 493 24.72 4.97 -11.82
CA CYS A 493 24.49 4.02 -10.74
C CYS A 493 24.53 2.60 -11.32
N SER A 494 25.64 1.88 -11.10
CA SER A 494 25.78 0.49 -11.52
C SER A 494 24.83 -0.39 -10.74
N LYS A 495 23.84 -0.98 -11.42
CA LYS A 495 22.93 -2.00 -10.86
C LYS A 495 23.76 -3.20 -10.38
N ARG A 496 23.82 -3.45 -9.06
CA ARG A 496 24.31 -4.73 -8.51
C ARG A 496 23.27 -5.82 -8.75
N TYR A 497 23.42 -6.54 -9.87
CA TYR A 497 22.85 -7.89 -10.00
C TYR A 497 23.96 -8.92 -9.72
N PRO A 498 23.67 -10.04 -9.06
CA PRO A 498 24.63 -11.14 -8.96
C PRO A 498 24.83 -11.76 -10.35
N VAL A 499 26.09 -11.83 -10.78
CA VAL A 499 26.49 -12.54 -12.00
C VAL A 499 26.50 -14.04 -11.70
N ARG A 500 25.89 -14.84 -12.57
CA ARG A 500 25.84 -16.30 -12.46
C ARG A 500 26.94 -16.89 -13.33
N ASP A 501 28.05 -17.29 -12.73
CA ASP A 501 29.12 -18.00 -13.45
C ASP A 501 28.68 -19.41 -13.77
N ARG A 502 28.70 -19.77 -15.06
CA ARG A 502 28.47 -21.14 -15.53
C ARG A 502 29.83 -21.86 -15.56
N LYS A 503 30.04 -22.82 -14.66
CA LYS A 503 31.14 -23.78 -14.79
C LYS A 503 30.76 -24.91 -15.76
N PRO A 504 31.68 -25.39 -16.61
CA PRO A 504 31.48 -26.62 -17.38
C PRO A 504 31.44 -27.84 -16.43
N PRO A 505 30.77 -28.93 -16.82
CA PRO A 505 30.70 -30.14 -16.01
C PRO A 505 32.05 -30.87 -15.96
N ASP A 506 32.46 -31.28 -14.75
CA ASP A 506 33.64 -32.11 -14.56
C ASP A 506 33.41 -33.48 -15.20
N ARG A 507 34.22 -33.82 -16.21
CA ARG A 507 34.25 -35.17 -16.77
C ARG A 507 35.11 -36.03 -15.86
N LEU A 508 34.50 -37.05 -15.28
CA LEU A 508 35.23 -38.14 -14.65
C LEU A 508 35.94 -38.90 -15.77
N ASN A 509 37.27 -38.90 -15.75
CA ASN A 509 38.07 -39.79 -16.58
C ASN A 509 37.90 -41.21 -16.01
N PHE A 510 37.25 -42.07 -16.78
CA PHE A 510 37.23 -43.51 -16.55
C PHE A 510 38.51 -44.16 -17.06
#